data_AF-A0A950WRK1-F1
#
_entry.id   AF-A0A950WRK1-F1
#
_cell.length_a   1.000
_cell.length_b   1.000
_cell.length_c   1.000
_cell.angle_alpha   90.00
_cell.angle_beta   90.00
_cell.angle_gamma   90.00
#
_symmetry.space_group_name_H-M   'P 1'
#
loop_
_entity.id
_entity.type
_entity.pdbx_description
1 polymer ?
#
loop_
_entity_poly.entity_id
_entity_poly.type
_entity_poly.pdbx_seq_one_letter_code
_entity_poly.pdbx_strand_id
1 'polypeptide(L)'
;TRDLLAKAMPQDDAAFVILTSYDGYTTNLRLEDFAAEDALIAHSWQGQPLAPEHGGPARLVVPHLYFWKSAKWLQKIEVATRDHPGFWEVRGYHNRGDPWAEQRYSE
;
A
#
# COMPACT_ATOMS: atom_id res chain seq x y z
N THR A 1 -2.40 -9.31 -3.78
CA THR A 1 -1.53 -9.18 -2.57
C THR A 1 -1.59 -10.40 -1.67
N ARG A 2 -2.76 -11.04 -1.51
CA ARG A 2 -2.92 -12.31 -0.77
C ARG A 2 -1.91 -13.39 -1.15
N ASP A 3 -1.62 -13.56 -2.44
CA ASP A 3 -0.60 -14.53 -2.91
C ASP A 3 0.81 -14.25 -2.37
N LEU A 4 1.17 -12.97 -2.19
CA LEU A 4 2.45 -12.59 -1.58
C LEU A 4 2.45 -12.91 -0.09
N LEU A 5 1.35 -12.63 0.62
CA LEU A 5 1.22 -12.96 2.04
C LEU A 5 1.28 -14.48 2.27
N ALA A 6 0.62 -15.27 1.42
CA ALA A 6 0.64 -16.72 1.50
C ALA A 6 2.06 -17.29 1.35
N LYS A 7 2.91 -16.63 0.55
CA LYS A 7 4.33 -16.99 0.38
C LYS A 7 5.21 -16.46 1.51
N ALA A 8 4.92 -15.25 2.00
CA ALA A 8 5.68 -14.61 3.06
C ALA A 8 5.44 -15.25 4.43
N MET A 9 4.26 -15.87 4.64
CA MET A 9 3.84 -16.50 5.89
C MET A 9 4.05 -15.57 7.09
N PRO A 10 3.32 -14.43 7.16
CA PRO A 10 3.44 -13.50 8.26
C PRO A 10 3.13 -14.19 9.60
N GLN A 11 3.74 -13.70 10.68
CA GLN A 11 3.46 -14.16 12.04
C GLN A 11 2.00 -13.82 12.42
N ASP A 12 1.41 -14.57 13.34
CA ASP A 12 0.00 -14.43 13.74
C ASP A 12 -0.32 -13.05 14.34
N ASP A 13 0.68 -12.35 14.88
CA ASP A 13 0.56 -11.00 15.45
C ASP A 13 0.84 -9.88 14.43
N ALA A 14 1.08 -10.22 13.16
CA ALA A 14 1.21 -9.24 12.09
C ALA A 14 -0.11 -8.50 11.86
N ALA A 15 -0.06 -7.16 11.89
CA ALA A 15 -1.25 -6.32 11.78
C ALA A 15 -1.13 -5.24 10.70
N PHE A 16 0.08 -4.97 10.20
CA PHE A 16 0.36 -3.90 9.25
C PHE A 16 1.33 -4.33 8.15
N VAL A 17 1.32 -3.58 7.05
CA VAL A 17 2.42 -3.57 6.09
C VAL A 17 2.93 -2.16 5.88
N ILE A 18 4.25 -2.01 5.81
CA ILE A 18 4.94 -0.77 5.48
C ILE A 18 5.53 -0.91 4.09
N LEU A 19 5.16 0.01 3.21
CA LEU A 19 5.59 0.03 1.82
C LEU A 19 6.69 1.07 1.67
N THR A 20 7.74 0.71 0.96
CA THR A 20 8.81 1.63 0.57
C THR A 20 8.94 1.61 -0.95
N SER A 21 9.01 2.80 -1.53
CA SER A 21 9.20 3.04 -2.95
C SER A 21 10.65 3.41 -3.25
N TYR A 22 11.08 3.21 -4.50
CA TYR A 22 12.45 3.54 -4.95
C TYR A 22 12.80 5.04 -4.84
N ASP A 23 11.82 5.93 -4.86
CA ASP A 23 11.99 7.37 -4.69
C ASP A 23 11.99 7.82 -3.22
N GLY A 24 11.97 6.87 -2.28
CA GLY A 24 11.91 7.13 -0.85
C GLY A 24 10.50 7.38 -0.31
N TYR A 25 9.46 7.30 -1.15
CA TYR A 25 8.08 7.38 -0.67
C TYR A 25 7.76 6.19 0.25
N THR A 26 7.02 6.46 1.33
CA THR A 26 6.53 5.44 2.26
C THR A 26 5.05 5.63 2.54
N THR A 27 4.34 4.53 2.78
CA THR A 27 2.97 4.51 3.30
C THR A 27 2.75 3.21 4.07
N ASN A 28 1.78 3.22 4.97
CA ASN A 28 1.41 2.11 5.83
C ASN A 28 0.02 1.59 5.48
N LEU A 29 -0.26 0.32 5.66
CA LEU A 29 -1.61 -0.23 5.54
C LEU A 29 -1.86 -1.19 6.70
N ARG A 30 -3.11 -1.30 7.13
CA ARG A 30 -3.50 -2.48 7.89
C ARG A 30 -3.33 -3.71 7.02
N LEU A 31 -2.96 -4.83 7.61
CA LEU A 31 -2.78 -6.09 6.89
C LEU A 31 -4.08 -6.50 6.18
N GLU A 32 -5.24 -6.24 6.78
CA GLU A 32 -6.57 -6.48 6.19
C GLU A 32 -6.82 -5.66 4.92
N ASP A 33 -6.43 -4.38 4.91
CA ASP A 33 -6.59 -3.50 3.74
C ASP A 33 -5.63 -3.93 2.62
N PHE A 34 -4.38 -4.29 2.96
CA PHE A 34 -3.44 -4.84 2.01
C PHE A 34 -3.93 -6.20 1.45
N ALA A 35 -4.64 -7.00 2.24
CA ALA A 35 -5.22 -8.28 1.87
C ALA A 35 -6.66 -8.19 1.34
N ALA A 36 -7.16 -6.99 1.01
CA ALA A 36 -8.46 -6.83 0.37
C ALA A 36 -8.53 -7.62 -0.96
N GLU A 37 -9.73 -8.05 -1.34
CA GLU A 37 -9.94 -8.91 -2.51
C GLU A 37 -9.47 -8.27 -3.82
N ASP A 38 -9.65 -6.97 -3.92
CA ASP A 38 -9.32 -6.13 -5.08
C ASP A 38 -7.95 -5.43 -4.96
N ALA A 39 -7.21 -5.67 -3.86
CA ALA A 39 -5.86 -5.16 -3.68
C ALA A 39 -4.82 -5.99 -4.45
N LEU A 40 -4.02 -5.31 -5.28
CA LEU A 40 -3.09 -5.98 -6.20
C LEU A 40 -1.77 -5.24 -6.37
N ILE A 41 -0.71 -6.01 -6.63
CA ILE A 41 0.55 -5.48 -7.13
C ILE A 41 0.49 -5.54 -8.65
N ALA A 42 0.31 -4.40 -9.30
CA ALA A 42 0.27 -4.29 -10.75
C ALA A 42 1.69 -4.15 -11.29
N HIS A 43 2.02 -4.95 -12.30
CA HIS A 43 3.26 -4.83 -13.09
C HIS A 43 2.98 -4.58 -14.58
N SER A 44 1.75 -4.80 -15.03
CA SER A 44 1.32 -4.58 -16.41
C SER A 44 -0.10 -4.00 -16.48
N TRP A 45 -0.41 -3.37 -17.60
CA TRP A 45 -1.74 -2.86 -17.95
C TRP A 45 -1.98 -3.06 -19.44
N GLN A 46 -3.15 -3.60 -19.81
CA GLN A 46 -3.51 -3.97 -21.19
C GLN A 46 -2.43 -4.81 -21.90
N GLY A 47 -1.84 -5.77 -21.18
CA GLY A 47 -0.82 -6.67 -21.71
C GLY A 47 0.58 -6.06 -21.89
N GLN A 48 0.78 -4.77 -21.57
CA GLN A 48 2.08 -4.10 -21.64
C GLN A 48 2.64 -3.85 -20.25
N PRO A 49 3.98 -3.81 -20.06
CA PRO A 49 4.59 -3.37 -18.82
C PRO A 49 4.08 -1.98 -18.40
N LEU A 50 3.93 -1.73 -17.09
CA LEU A 50 3.58 -0.41 -16.60
C LEU A 50 4.66 0.61 -16.97
N ALA A 51 4.23 1.75 -17.53
CA ALA A 51 5.12 2.88 -17.76
C ALA A 51 5.62 3.46 -16.41
N PRO A 52 6.83 4.05 -16.37
CA PRO A 52 7.37 4.65 -15.14
C PRO A 52 6.45 5.67 -14.50
N GLU A 53 5.74 6.50 -15.28
CA GLU A 53 4.83 7.53 -14.77
C GLU A 53 3.67 6.92 -13.95
N HIS A 54 3.24 5.73 -14.37
CA HIS A 54 2.19 4.95 -13.73
C HIS A 54 2.71 4.06 -12.59
N GLY A 55 4.02 4.04 -12.32
CA GLY A 55 4.61 3.31 -11.21
C GLY A 55 5.30 2.01 -11.61
N GLY A 56 5.64 1.82 -12.89
CA GLY A 56 6.45 0.68 -13.33
C GLY A 56 7.83 0.63 -12.67
N PRO A 57 8.41 -0.55 -12.43
CA PRO A 57 7.95 -1.86 -12.90
C PRO A 57 6.83 -2.49 -12.05
N ALA A 58 6.58 -1.98 -10.85
CA ALA A 58 5.54 -2.50 -9.96
C ALA A 58 4.96 -1.41 -9.06
N ARG A 59 3.64 -1.42 -8.90
CA ARG A 59 2.92 -0.56 -7.95
C ARG A 59 1.90 -1.36 -7.14
N LEU A 60 1.55 -0.85 -5.97
CA LEU A 60 0.33 -1.27 -5.29
C LEU A 60 -0.88 -0.50 -5.83
N VAL A 61 -2.03 -1.17 -5.84
CA VAL A 61 -3.36 -0.58 -6.02
C VAL A 61 -4.26 -1.14 -4.91
N VAL A 62 -4.86 -0.24 -4.12
CA VAL A 62 -5.86 -0.54 -3.08
C VAL A 62 -7.11 0.28 -3.39
N PRO A 63 -8.10 -0.29 -4.10
CA PRO A 63 -9.20 0.50 -4.68
C PRO A 63 -10.11 1.19 -3.65
N HIS A 64 -10.29 0.61 -2.47
CA HIS A 64 -11.20 1.13 -1.45
C HIS A 64 -10.60 2.24 -0.57
N LEU A 65 -9.32 2.58 -0.75
CA LEU A 65 -8.65 3.66 -0.01
C LEU A 65 -8.21 4.78 -0.95
N TYR A 66 -8.00 5.97 -0.40
CA TYR A 66 -7.40 7.06 -1.14
C TYR A 66 -6.04 6.68 -1.71
N PHE A 67 -5.76 7.23 -2.89
CA PHE A 67 -4.69 6.73 -3.75
C PHE A 67 -3.27 6.96 -3.23
N TRP A 68 -3.07 7.79 -2.20
CA TRP A 68 -1.76 7.89 -1.54
C TRP A 68 -1.37 6.58 -0.85
N LYS A 69 -2.33 5.75 -0.43
CA LYS A 69 -2.06 4.41 0.09
C LYS A 69 -1.57 3.42 -0.98
N SER A 70 -1.73 3.76 -2.27
CA SER A 70 -1.36 2.93 -3.43
C SER A 70 0.03 3.30 -3.97
N ALA A 71 1.08 2.90 -3.24
CA ALA A 71 2.47 3.24 -3.54
C ALA A 71 2.92 2.84 -4.97
N LYS A 72 3.54 3.78 -5.68
CA LYS A 72 4.22 3.55 -6.97
C LYS A 72 5.66 3.11 -6.76
N TRP A 73 6.29 2.51 -7.77
CA TRP A 73 7.72 2.16 -7.74
C TRP A 73 8.10 1.31 -6.53
N LEU A 74 7.30 0.27 -6.27
CA LEU A 74 7.39 -0.50 -5.04
C LEU A 74 8.74 -1.24 -4.95
N GLN A 75 9.47 -0.99 -3.87
CA GLN A 75 10.80 -1.57 -3.60
C GLN A 75 10.74 -2.60 -2.47
N LYS A 76 10.03 -2.30 -1.38
CA LYS A 76 9.96 -3.16 -0.18
C LYS A 76 8.54 -3.20 0.36
N ILE A 77 8.13 -4.38 0.81
CA ILE A 77 6.92 -4.60 1.62
C ILE A 77 7.41 -5.24 2.92
N GLU A 78 7.25 -4.53 4.03
CA GLU A 78 7.60 -5.02 5.36
C GLU A 78 6.33 -5.36 6.12
N VAL A 79 6.23 -6.59 6.62
CA VAL A 79 5.13 -6.99 7.50
C VAL A 79 5.50 -6.61 8.93
N ALA A 80 4.59 -5.94 9.64
CA ALA A 80 4.84 -5.42 10.97
C ALA A 80 3.68 -5.71 11.94
N THR A 81 4.01 -5.79 13.23
CA THR A 81 3.02 -5.95 14.32
C THR A 81 2.45 -4.61 14.78
N ARG A 82 3.13 -3.51 14.47
CA ARG A 82 2.73 -2.15 14.80
C ARG A 82 2.71 -1.27 13.58
N ASP A 83 1.88 -0.25 13.65
CA ASP A 83 1.79 0.75 12.60
C ASP A 83 3.02 1.66 12.57
N HIS A 84 3.37 2.12 11.37
CA HIS A 84 4.43 3.10 11.14
C HIS A 84 4.01 4.10 10.05
N PRO A 85 3.45 5.26 10.43
CA PRO A 85 2.95 6.26 9.48
C PRO A 85 3.99 6.64 8.41
N GLY A 86 3.54 6.72 7.17
CA GLY A 86 4.37 7.07 6.03
C GLY A 86 4.39 8.57 5.71
N PHE A 87 4.71 8.89 4.46
CA PHE A 87 4.98 10.25 4.01
C PHE A 87 3.79 11.20 4.22
N TRP A 88 2.58 10.81 3.82
CA TRP A 88 1.41 11.68 3.94
C TRP A 88 0.79 11.63 5.33
N GLU A 89 0.83 10.47 5.96
CA GLU A 89 0.25 10.23 7.28
C GLU A 89 0.95 11.06 8.36
N VAL A 90 2.27 11.27 8.27
CA VAL A 90 2.99 12.21 9.15
C VAL A 90 2.82 13.69 8.78
N ARG A 91 2.10 13.99 7.68
CA ARG A 91 1.87 15.34 7.14
C ARG A 91 0.41 15.76 7.18
N GLY A 92 -0.36 15.19 8.11
CA GLY A 92 -1.73 15.57 8.38
C GLY A 92 -2.77 14.86 7.49
N TYR A 93 -2.38 13.86 6.70
CA TYR A 93 -3.34 13.00 6.02
C TYR A 93 -3.81 11.91 6.96
N HIS A 94 -5.06 11.48 6.78
CA HIS A 94 -5.63 10.46 7.64
C HIS A 94 -4.87 9.14 7.50
N ASN A 95 -4.67 8.46 8.63
CA ASN A 95 -3.83 7.28 8.69
C ASN A 95 -4.36 6.09 7.85
N ARG A 96 -5.68 5.83 7.89
CA ARG A 96 -6.33 4.81 7.05
C ARG A 96 -6.61 5.30 5.62
N GLY A 97 -7.42 6.35 5.47
CA GLY A 97 -7.65 7.00 4.18
C GLY A 97 -8.88 6.49 3.43
N ASP A 98 -9.97 6.16 4.12
CA ASP A 98 -11.23 5.74 3.50
C ASP A 98 -11.99 6.93 2.86
N PRO A 99 -12.20 6.95 1.53
CA PRO A 99 -12.86 8.05 0.85
C PRO A 99 -14.35 8.16 1.16
N TRP A 100 -15.02 7.05 1.51
CA TRP A 100 -16.45 7.05 1.81
C TRP A 100 -16.76 7.53 3.22
N ALA A 101 -15.80 7.39 4.13
CA ALA A 101 -15.84 7.96 5.47
C ALA A 101 -15.19 9.36 5.55
N GLU A 102 -14.92 10.00 4.41
CA GLU A 102 -14.30 11.33 4.30
C GLU A 102 -12.96 11.45 5.06
N GLN A 103 -12.21 10.36 5.17
CA GLN A 103 -10.94 10.29 5.89
C GLN A 103 -9.79 10.86 5.04
N ARG A 104 -9.86 12.14 4.72
CA ARG A 104 -8.80 12.82 3.95
C ARG A 104 -7.64 13.27 4.84
N TYR A 105 -7.97 13.94 5.94
CA TYR A 105 -7.00 14.53 6.86
C TYR A 105 -7.11 13.90 8.25
N SER A 106 -6.02 13.93 9.00
CA SER A 106 -6.06 13.65 10.44
C SER A 106 -6.73 14.84 11.15
N GLU A 107 -7.50 14.55 12.20
CA GLU A 107 -8.02 15.60 13.10
C GLU A 107 -6.90 16.42 13.76
#